data_AF-A0AAN7UPJ9-F1
#
_entry.id   AF-A0AAN7UPJ9-F1
#
_cell.length_a   1.000
_cell.length_b   1.000
_cell.length_c   1.000
_cell.angle_alpha   90.00
_cell.angle_beta   90.00
_cell.angle_gamma   90.00
#
_symmetry.space_group_name_H-M   'P 1'
#
loop_
_entity.id
_entity.type
_entity.pdbx_description
1 polymer ?
#
loop_
_entity_poly.entity_id
_entity_poly.type
_entity_poly.pdbx_seq_one_letter_code
_entity_poly.pdbx_strand_id
1 'polypeptide(L)'
;MASVRQFPTIKAVRSFIIDGVGSGGDYHNVKGGHWLIDTDISTPASIWEQYKKSRTSWGINVLGSFLVEIEASDGTVGFATGFGGPPACWLVHKHFERFLIGADPRNTNLLFEQMYRASMFYGRKGLPTAIISVIDLAMWDLLGKLRNEPVYKLIGGAARERLDFYCTGPEPAAAKEMGFWGAKVPLPYCPADGHAGLRKNVEFLRKHREAVGPDFPLMVDCYMSLNVSYIIDLAKKCADLDINWWEEVLSPDDTDGFEQIKRAHPQLKFTTGEHEYSRYGFRKLIEGRNLDIIQPDVMWLGGLTELLKVSAMAAAYDIPVVPHASGSYSYHFVISQPNTPFQEYLANSPDGKSVLPVFGDLFLDEPIPTKGYLTTADLDKPGFGLTLNPAARAKLIPSDYLLNPPPTAGLSLKAEVGPEVATGPDADNGKPIDATPEASATVEETKPDEGISIVDTITNGVKTMAAT
;
A
#
# COMPACT_ATOMS: atom_id res chain seq x y z
N MET A 1 29.58 -15.49 -34.13
CA MET A 1 28.30 -15.70 -33.40
C MET A 1 28.33 -14.84 -32.15
N ALA A 2 27.20 -14.26 -31.72
CA ALA A 2 27.15 -13.58 -30.43
C ALA A 2 27.51 -14.59 -29.32
N SER A 3 28.42 -14.20 -28.40
CA SER A 3 28.93 -15.10 -27.35
C SER A 3 27.91 -15.38 -26.24
N VAL A 4 26.79 -14.66 -26.22
CA VAL A 4 25.72 -14.77 -25.23
C VAL A 4 24.35 -14.54 -25.89
N ARG A 5 23.28 -14.96 -25.21
CA ARG A 5 21.90 -14.70 -25.63
C ARG A 5 21.66 -13.20 -25.80
N GLN A 6 21.22 -12.80 -26.98
CA GLN A 6 20.69 -11.45 -27.22
C GLN A 6 19.31 -11.33 -26.57
N PHE A 7 19.12 -10.29 -25.76
CA PHE A 7 17.86 -10.02 -25.08
C PHE A 7 17.12 -8.92 -25.84
N PRO A 8 15.81 -9.05 -26.06
CA PRO A 8 15.02 -7.97 -26.66
C PRO A 8 14.93 -6.79 -25.69
N THR A 9 14.87 -5.58 -26.23
CA THR A 9 14.66 -4.36 -25.44
C THR A 9 13.18 -4.11 -25.23
N ILE A 10 12.82 -3.31 -24.24
CA ILE A 10 11.46 -2.81 -24.06
C ILE A 10 11.09 -1.94 -25.25
N LYS A 11 9.98 -2.26 -25.91
CA LYS A 11 9.46 -1.58 -27.10
C LYS A 11 8.30 -0.64 -26.76
N ALA A 12 7.40 -1.06 -25.87
CA ALA A 12 6.21 -0.28 -25.52
C ALA A 12 5.75 -0.58 -24.09
N VAL A 13 5.07 0.39 -23.49
CA VAL A 13 4.38 0.26 -22.21
C VAL A 13 2.93 0.66 -22.43
N ARG A 14 1.98 -0.11 -21.89
CA ARG A 14 0.55 0.20 -21.91
C ARG A 14 0.01 0.14 -20.50
N SER A 15 -0.96 0.98 -20.19
CA SER A 15 -1.69 0.89 -18.93
C SER A 15 -3.20 0.93 -19.14
N PHE A 16 -3.90 0.24 -18.24
CA PHE A 16 -5.35 0.11 -18.29
C PHE A 16 -5.93 0.30 -16.90
N ILE A 17 -7.06 0.98 -16.82
CA ILE A 17 -7.91 0.97 -15.63
C ILE A 17 -8.81 -0.26 -15.74
N ILE A 18 -9.01 -0.97 -14.63
CA ILE A 18 -9.90 -2.13 -14.59
C ILE A 18 -11.27 -1.65 -14.15
N ASP A 19 -12.26 -1.77 -15.04
CA ASP A 19 -13.63 -1.35 -14.77
C ASP A 19 -14.34 -2.28 -13.78
N GLY A 20 -15.25 -1.72 -12.98
CA GLY A 20 -16.01 -2.43 -11.97
C GLY A 20 -15.24 -2.69 -10.66
N VAL A 21 -15.64 -3.75 -9.97
CA VAL A 21 -15.17 -4.11 -8.61
C VAL A 21 -14.83 -5.60 -8.53
N GLY A 22 -14.00 -5.98 -7.56
CA GLY A 22 -13.63 -7.37 -7.29
C GLY A 22 -12.75 -7.99 -8.38
N SER A 23 -11.99 -7.18 -9.11
CA SER A 23 -11.06 -7.61 -10.16
C SER A 23 -9.82 -6.70 -10.16
N GLY A 24 -8.62 -7.29 -10.20
CA GLY A 24 -7.34 -6.59 -10.11
C GLY A 24 -6.81 -6.37 -8.69
N GLY A 25 -5.74 -5.57 -8.58
CA GLY A 25 -4.93 -5.46 -7.37
C GLY A 25 -5.40 -4.48 -6.29
N ASP A 26 -6.57 -3.84 -6.42
CA ASP A 26 -7.20 -3.13 -5.30
C ASP A 26 -8.11 -4.08 -4.52
N TYR A 27 -7.58 -4.59 -3.40
CA TYR A 27 -8.27 -5.53 -2.51
C TYR A 27 -9.58 -5.00 -1.95
N HIS A 28 -9.70 -3.68 -1.81
CA HIS A 28 -10.80 -3.03 -1.10
C HIS A 28 -11.86 -2.49 -2.05
N ASN A 29 -11.57 -2.41 -3.35
CA ASN A 29 -12.57 -2.11 -4.38
C ASN A 29 -13.42 -3.35 -4.71
N VAL A 30 -14.26 -3.73 -3.76
CA VAL A 30 -15.15 -4.91 -3.81
C VAL A 30 -16.62 -4.51 -3.73
N LYS A 31 -17.51 -5.45 -4.05
CA LYS A 31 -18.96 -5.24 -3.95
C LYS A 31 -19.39 -5.05 -2.49
N GLY A 32 -20.37 -4.18 -2.25
CA GLY A 32 -21.00 -4.01 -0.94
C GLY A 32 -21.53 -5.32 -0.34
N GLY A 33 -21.47 -5.42 0.98
CA GLY A 33 -21.73 -6.62 1.78
C GLY A 33 -20.50 -7.49 2.04
N HIS A 34 -19.35 -7.15 1.47
CA HIS A 34 -18.10 -7.89 1.70
C HIS A 34 -17.47 -7.48 3.04
N TRP A 35 -16.97 -8.45 3.81
CA TRP A 35 -16.37 -8.18 5.13
C TRP A 35 -15.23 -7.16 5.10
N LEU A 36 -14.41 -7.16 4.05
CA LEU A 36 -13.29 -6.22 3.85
C LEU A 36 -13.69 -4.75 3.95
N ILE A 37 -14.96 -4.42 3.70
CA ILE A 37 -15.44 -3.04 3.68
C ILE A 37 -16.62 -2.77 4.60
N ASP A 38 -17.50 -3.75 4.85
CA ASP A 38 -18.80 -3.53 5.50
C ASP A 38 -18.99 -4.29 6.83
N THR A 39 -17.92 -4.84 7.39
CA THR A 39 -17.92 -5.31 8.79
C THR A 39 -17.30 -4.29 9.73
N ASP A 40 -17.57 -4.42 11.04
CA ASP A 40 -16.93 -3.56 12.04
C ASP A 40 -15.40 -3.81 12.00
N ILE A 41 -14.64 -2.84 11.47
CA ILE A 41 -13.18 -2.84 11.39
C ILE A 41 -12.70 -1.50 11.94
N SER A 42 -11.76 -1.55 12.88
CA SER A 42 -11.08 -0.37 13.42
C SER A 42 -10.12 0.19 12.38
N THR A 43 -10.22 1.49 12.12
CA THR A 43 -9.40 2.21 11.13
C THR A 43 -9.01 3.58 11.68
N PRO A 44 -8.05 4.28 11.05
CA PRO A 44 -7.74 5.66 11.42
C PRO A 44 -8.96 6.60 11.34
N ALA A 45 -9.90 6.32 10.42
CA ALA A 45 -11.11 7.11 10.23
C ALA A 45 -12.27 6.72 11.16
N SER A 46 -12.15 5.63 11.93
CA SER A 46 -13.20 5.16 12.83
C SER A 46 -13.48 6.11 14.01
N ILE A 47 -12.64 7.12 14.22
CA ILE A 47 -12.89 8.18 15.21
C ILE A 47 -14.09 9.07 14.85
N TRP A 48 -14.50 9.09 13.58
CA TRP A 48 -15.65 9.84 13.09
C TRP A 48 -16.81 8.90 12.80
N GLU A 49 -17.96 9.14 13.42
CA GLU A 49 -19.10 8.22 13.35
C GLU A 49 -19.59 7.99 11.91
N GLN A 50 -19.57 9.02 11.07
CA GLN A 50 -19.96 8.91 9.66
C GLN A 50 -19.04 8.01 8.82
N TYR A 51 -17.83 7.71 9.31
CA TYR A 51 -16.82 6.89 8.62
C TYR A 51 -16.58 5.52 9.27
N LYS A 52 -17.18 5.26 10.43
CA LYS A 52 -16.91 4.06 11.23
C LYS A 52 -17.51 2.79 10.65
N LYS A 53 -18.65 2.89 9.96
CA LYS A 53 -19.47 1.73 9.57
C LYS A 53 -19.01 1.00 8.32
N SER A 54 -18.36 1.70 7.39
CA SER A 54 -17.84 1.09 6.17
C SER A 54 -16.55 1.75 5.75
N ARG A 55 -15.57 0.97 5.30
CA ARG A 55 -14.28 1.51 4.83
C ARG A 55 -14.42 2.29 3.53
N THR A 56 -15.44 1.99 2.73
CA THR A 56 -15.74 2.77 1.51
C THR A 56 -16.25 4.17 1.81
N SER A 57 -16.84 4.40 2.98
CA SER A 57 -17.39 5.72 3.34
C SER A 57 -16.31 6.82 3.44
N TRP A 58 -15.07 6.46 3.78
CA TRP A 58 -13.92 7.37 3.77
C TRP A 58 -13.00 7.19 2.55
N GLY A 59 -13.40 6.34 1.60
CA GLY A 59 -12.75 6.23 0.29
C GLY A 59 -11.61 5.23 0.20
N ILE A 60 -11.61 4.14 0.97
CA ILE A 60 -10.55 3.11 0.84
C ILE A 60 -10.40 2.57 -0.59
N ASN A 61 -11.51 2.49 -1.33
CA ASN A 61 -11.61 1.95 -2.68
C ASN A 61 -11.56 3.04 -3.77
N VAL A 62 -11.22 4.29 -3.41
CA VAL A 62 -11.33 5.45 -4.31
C VAL A 62 -10.42 5.34 -5.53
N LEU A 63 -9.32 4.59 -5.42
CA LEU A 63 -8.32 4.48 -6.47
C LEU A 63 -8.74 3.45 -7.51
N GLY A 64 -9.16 2.26 -7.08
CA GLY A 64 -9.42 1.14 -7.96
C GLY A 64 -8.14 0.50 -8.51
N SER A 65 -8.32 -0.55 -9.31
CA SER A 65 -7.22 -1.34 -9.86
C SER A 65 -6.73 -0.79 -11.21
N PHE A 66 -5.44 -1.00 -11.50
CA PHE A 66 -4.87 -0.80 -12.83
C PHE A 66 -4.00 -1.99 -13.25
N LEU A 67 -3.71 -2.07 -14.55
CA LEU A 67 -2.84 -3.06 -15.16
C LEU A 67 -1.75 -2.35 -15.96
N VAL A 68 -0.50 -2.82 -15.87
CA VAL A 68 0.60 -2.42 -16.75
C VAL A 68 0.99 -3.61 -17.62
N GLU A 69 1.10 -3.39 -18.94
CA GLU A 69 1.74 -4.32 -19.87
C GLU A 69 3.05 -3.70 -20.41
N ILE A 70 4.12 -4.49 -20.45
CA ILE A 70 5.41 -4.13 -21.04
C ILE A 70 5.70 -5.10 -22.18
N GLU A 71 5.77 -4.59 -23.40
CA GLU A 71 6.07 -5.36 -24.61
C GLU A 71 7.55 -5.21 -24.97
N ALA A 72 8.23 -6.33 -25.19
CA ALA A 72 9.59 -6.38 -25.70
C ALA A 72 9.64 -6.33 -27.24
N SER A 73 10.82 -6.07 -27.80
CA SER A 73 11.02 -5.95 -29.25
C SER A 73 10.76 -7.25 -30.04
N ASP A 74 10.72 -8.40 -29.37
CA ASP A 74 10.36 -9.70 -29.97
C ASP A 74 8.85 -10.02 -29.87
N GLY A 75 8.05 -9.11 -29.30
CA GLY A 75 6.61 -9.26 -29.10
C GLY A 75 6.20 -9.94 -27.79
N THR A 76 7.15 -10.39 -26.97
CA THR A 76 6.84 -10.94 -25.63
C THR A 76 6.26 -9.85 -24.73
N VAL A 77 5.20 -10.16 -23.99
CA VAL A 77 4.53 -9.21 -23.08
C VAL A 77 4.56 -9.71 -21.64
N GLY A 78 5.18 -8.93 -20.76
CA GLY A 78 5.02 -9.07 -19.32
C GLY A 78 3.97 -8.11 -18.79
N PHE A 79 3.32 -8.45 -17.68
CA PHE A 79 2.30 -7.60 -17.08
C PHE A 79 2.18 -7.80 -15.57
N ALA A 80 1.61 -6.79 -14.91
CA ALA A 80 1.20 -6.90 -13.52
C ALA A 80 0.02 -5.95 -13.21
N THR A 81 -0.72 -6.27 -12.16
CA THR A 81 -1.80 -5.45 -11.62
C THR A 81 -1.44 -4.89 -10.24
N GLY A 82 -2.17 -3.87 -9.79
CA GLY A 82 -2.08 -3.27 -8.46
C GLY A 82 -3.20 -2.25 -8.28
N PHE A 83 -3.28 -1.63 -7.10
CA PHE A 83 -4.14 -0.48 -6.85
C PHE A 83 -3.52 0.83 -7.34
N GLY A 84 -4.34 1.82 -7.67
CA GLY A 84 -3.90 3.15 -8.07
C GLY A 84 -4.67 3.75 -9.25
N GLY A 85 -5.40 2.91 -9.99
CA GLY A 85 -6.36 3.30 -11.02
C GLY A 85 -5.93 4.44 -11.95
N PRO A 86 -6.80 5.44 -12.21
CA PRO A 86 -6.50 6.53 -13.14
C PRO A 86 -5.19 7.30 -12.87
N PRO A 87 -4.89 7.80 -11.65
CA PRO A 87 -3.65 8.54 -11.43
C PRO A 87 -2.40 7.66 -11.59
N ALA A 88 -2.51 6.36 -11.34
CA ALA A 88 -1.43 5.41 -11.64
C ALA A 88 -1.10 5.36 -13.13
N CYS A 89 -2.10 5.13 -13.97
CA CYS A 89 -1.93 5.11 -15.42
C CYS A 89 -1.35 6.43 -15.96
N TRP A 90 -1.78 7.58 -15.41
CA TRP A 90 -1.23 8.88 -15.80
C TRP A 90 0.28 8.96 -15.52
N LEU A 91 0.72 8.52 -14.33
CA LEU A 91 2.13 8.57 -13.94
C LEU A 91 3.00 7.55 -14.69
N VAL A 92 2.45 6.38 -15.03
CA VAL A 92 3.12 5.40 -15.91
C VAL A 92 3.60 6.09 -17.18
N HIS A 93 2.71 6.80 -17.87
CA HIS A 93 3.02 7.40 -19.17
C HIS A 93 3.70 8.77 -19.08
N LYS A 94 3.22 9.67 -18.21
CA LYS A 94 3.73 11.04 -18.15
C LYS A 94 5.09 11.15 -17.45
N HIS A 95 5.41 10.19 -16.58
CA HIS A 95 6.72 10.15 -15.94
C HIS A 95 7.53 8.92 -16.33
N PHE A 96 7.12 7.72 -15.92
CA PHE A 96 8.02 6.58 -15.84
C PHE A 96 8.41 5.97 -17.19
N GLU A 97 7.55 6.06 -18.20
CA GLU A 97 7.78 5.51 -19.54
C GLU A 97 9.11 5.97 -20.16
N ARG A 98 9.55 7.21 -19.86
CA ARG A 98 10.82 7.77 -20.36
C ARG A 98 12.07 6.97 -19.99
N PHE A 99 12.00 6.17 -18.92
CA PHE A 99 13.10 5.31 -18.48
C PHE A 99 13.03 3.90 -19.08
N LEU A 100 11.84 3.49 -19.55
CA LEU A 100 11.54 2.12 -19.94
C LEU A 100 11.80 1.89 -21.43
N ILE A 101 11.36 2.81 -22.30
CA ILE A 101 11.44 2.60 -23.76
C ILE A 101 12.90 2.47 -24.22
N GLY A 102 13.19 1.39 -24.94
CA GLY A 102 14.53 1.06 -25.43
C GLY A 102 15.45 0.44 -24.39
N ALA A 103 15.05 0.34 -23.13
CA ALA A 103 15.86 -0.26 -22.08
C ALA A 103 15.93 -1.79 -22.21
N ASP A 104 17.02 -2.36 -21.71
CA ASP A 104 17.12 -3.81 -21.48
C ASP A 104 16.31 -4.17 -20.22
N PRO A 105 15.29 -5.05 -20.31
CA PRO A 105 14.42 -5.36 -19.17
C PRO A 105 15.17 -6.06 -18.02
N ARG A 106 16.40 -6.57 -18.25
CA ARG A 106 17.23 -7.18 -17.19
C ARG A 106 17.83 -6.13 -16.26
N ASN A 107 17.80 -4.86 -16.63
CA ASN A 107 18.37 -3.75 -15.85
C ASN A 107 17.42 -3.31 -14.71
N THR A 108 16.81 -4.27 -14.00
CA THR A 108 15.80 -4.02 -12.96
C THR A 108 16.30 -3.05 -11.89
N ASN A 109 17.52 -3.23 -11.40
CA ASN A 109 18.14 -2.31 -10.44
C ASN A 109 18.28 -0.88 -10.97
N LEU A 110 18.71 -0.71 -12.24
CA LEU A 110 18.86 0.62 -12.83
C LEU A 110 17.50 1.32 -12.98
N LEU A 111 16.52 0.60 -13.53
CA LEU A 111 15.19 1.15 -13.81
C LEU A 111 14.46 1.49 -12.52
N PHE A 112 14.56 0.64 -11.49
CA PHE A 112 14.05 0.96 -10.16
C PHE A 112 14.68 2.26 -9.60
N GLU A 113 16.01 2.37 -9.60
CA GLU A 113 16.69 3.56 -9.05
C GLU A 113 16.35 4.83 -9.82
N GLN A 114 16.25 4.76 -11.16
CA GLN A 114 15.84 5.89 -11.98
C GLN A 114 14.42 6.34 -11.63
N MET A 115 13.45 5.42 -11.62
CA MET A 115 12.05 5.76 -11.32
C MET A 115 11.89 6.28 -9.88
N TYR A 116 12.50 5.62 -8.90
CA TYR A 116 12.41 6.02 -7.49
C TYR A 116 13.05 7.39 -7.24
N ARG A 117 14.26 7.61 -7.74
CA ARG A 117 14.97 8.88 -7.50
C ARG A 117 14.38 10.04 -8.32
N ALA A 118 13.92 9.79 -9.54
CA ALA A 118 13.27 10.81 -10.36
C ALA A 118 11.91 11.23 -9.80
N SER A 119 11.19 10.33 -9.11
CA SER A 119 9.93 10.65 -8.43
C SER A 119 10.10 11.09 -6.97
N MET A 120 11.33 11.16 -6.44
CA MET A 120 11.61 11.45 -5.03
C MET A 120 10.99 12.77 -4.54
N PHE A 121 10.84 13.77 -5.42
CA PHE A 121 10.30 15.08 -5.06
C PHE A 121 8.79 15.09 -4.79
N TYR A 122 8.05 14.05 -5.19
CA TYR A 122 6.60 13.91 -4.95
C TYR A 122 6.20 12.48 -4.51
N GLY A 123 7.18 11.59 -4.31
CA GLY A 123 6.99 10.19 -3.95
C GLY A 123 7.74 9.82 -2.68
N ARG A 124 8.66 8.87 -2.79
CA ARG A 124 9.32 8.11 -1.70
C ARG A 124 8.42 7.08 -1.00
N LYS A 125 7.14 7.39 -0.82
CA LYS A 125 6.12 6.55 -0.16
C LYS A 125 4.78 6.66 -0.90
N GLY A 126 3.86 5.74 -0.65
CA GLY A 126 2.47 5.81 -1.12
C GLY A 126 2.31 5.57 -2.62
N LEU A 127 1.30 6.21 -3.21
CA LEU A 127 0.84 5.98 -4.59
C LEU A 127 1.98 5.97 -5.64
N PRO A 128 2.92 6.93 -5.69
CA PRO A 128 4.04 6.88 -6.65
C PRO A 128 4.87 5.59 -6.56
N THR A 129 5.09 5.07 -5.35
CA THR A 129 5.86 3.85 -5.14
C THR A 129 5.07 2.60 -5.50
N ALA A 130 3.75 2.59 -5.28
CA ALA A 130 2.88 1.51 -5.77
C ALA A 130 2.93 1.41 -7.31
N ILE A 131 2.97 2.54 -8.01
CA ILE A 131 3.06 2.57 -9.47
C ILE A 131 4.40 1.98 -9.95
N ILE A 132 5.50 2.35 -9.30
CA ILE A 132 6.83 1.77 -9.56
C ILE A 132 6.80 0.25 -9.34
N SER A 133 6.12 -0.21 -8.29
CA SER A 133 6.01 -1.63 -7.95
C SER A 133 5.33 -2.43 -9.06
N VAL A 134 4.21 -1.95 -9.59
CA VAL A 134 3.50 -2.65 -10.67
C VAL A 134 4.32 -2.65 -11.97
N ILE A 135 5.04 -1.58 -12.27
CA ILE A 135 5.98 -1.56 -13.40
C ILE A 135 7.09 -2.60 -13.19
N ASP A 136 7.69 -2.65 -11.99
CA ASP A 136 8.74 -3.61 -11.66
C ASP A 136 8.27 -5.06 -11.76
N LEU A 137 7.07 -5.36 -11.24
CA LEU A 137 6.44 -6.66 -11.38
C LEU A 137 6.19 -7.02 -12.86
N ALA A 138 5.70 -6.09 -13.67
CA ALA A 138 5.53 -6.34 -15.11
C ALA A 138 6.86 -6.63 -15.82
N MET A 139 7.96 -6.01 -15.39
CA MET A 139 9.30 -6.32 -15.89
C MET A 139 9.77 -7.72 -15.45
N TRP A 140 9.56 -8.12 -14.20
CA TRP A 140 9.91 -9.46 -13.73
C TRP A 140 9.09 -10.55 -14.44
N ASP A 141 7.81 -10.30 -14.69
CA ASP A 141 6.97 -11.17 -15.49
C ASP A 141 7.49 -11.30 -16.93
N LEU A 142 7.89 -10.18 -17.54
CA LEU A 142 8.51 -10.16 -18.87
C LEU A 142 9.81 -10.98 -18.89
N LEU A 143 10.67 -10.84 -17.88
CA LEU A 143 11.91 -11.59 -17.77
C LEU A 143 11.67 -13.11 -17.67
N GLY A 144 10.71 -13.52 -16.83
CA GLY A 144 10.33 -14.92 -16.70
C GLY A 144 9.78 -15.49 -18.01
N LYS A 145 8.91 -14.75 -18.70
CA LYS A 145 8.37 -15.15 -20.00
C LYS A 145 9.43 -15.23 -21.09
N LEU A 146 10.33 -14.26 -21.18
CA LEU A 146 11.47 -14.29 -22.11
C LEU A 146 12.37 -15.50 -21.85
N ARG A 147 12.57 -15.88 -20.60
CA ARG A 147 13.40 -17.05 -20.24
C ARG A 147 12.64 -18.38 -20.27
N ASN A 148 11.31 -18.34 -20.36
CA ASN A 148 10.44 -19.48 -20.15
C ASN A 148 10.68 -20.15 -18.78
N GLU A 149 10.83 -19.32 -17.74
CA GLU A 149 11.09 -19.74 -16.37
C GLU A 149 10.13 -18.99 -15.41
N PRO A 150 9.69 -19.64 -14.32
CA PRO A 150 8.96 -18.94 -13.26
C PRO A 150 9.87 -17.97 -12.51
N VAL A 151 9.31 -16.86 -12.02
CA VAL A 151 10.08 -15.79 -11.36
C VAL A 151 10.91 -16.31 -10.19
N TYR A 152 10.42 -17.30 -9.42
CA TYR A 152 11.10 -17.81 -8.22
C TYR A 152 12.43 -18.48 -8.57
N LYS A 153 12.55 -19.10 -9.76
CA LYS A 153 13.81 -19.66 -10.26
C LYS A 153 14.84 -18.58 -10.62
N LEU A 154 14.38 -17.36 -10.94
CA LEU A 154 15.25 -16.25 -11.33
C LEU A 154 15.80 -15.46 -10.12
N ILE A 155 15.25 -15.65 -8.92
CA ILE A 155 15.58 -14.86 -7.73
C ILE A 155 16.22 -15.67 -6.60
N GLY A 156 16.54 -16.95 -6.83
CA GLY A 156 17.21 -17.79 -5.83
C GLY A 156 16.86 -19.27 -5.91
N GLY A 157 15.81 -19.62 -6.65
CA GLY A 157 15.26 -20.98 -6.65
C GLY A 157 14.24 -21.16 -5.54
N ALA A 158 13.97 -22.40 -5.15
CA ALA A 158 13.06 -22.71 -4.05
C ALA A 158 13.88 -23.00 -2.79
N ALA A 159 13.69 -22.22 -1.73
CA ALA A 159 14.23 -22.50 -0.40
C ALA A 159 13.37 -23.53 0.36
N ARG A 160 12.16 -23.79 -0.14
CA ARG A 160 11.17 -24.75 0.37
C ARG A 160 10.30 -25.24 -0.80
N GLU A 161 9.82 -26.48 -0.76
CA GLU A 161 8.97 -27.04 -1.82
C GLU A 161 7.47 -26.79 -1.60
N ARG A 162 7.10 -26.43 -0.37
CA ARG A 162 5.73 -26.14 0.06
C ARG A 162 5.70 -24.77 0.71
N LEU A 163 4.66 -24.00 0.38
CA LEU A 163 4.34 -22.71 0.97
C LEU A 163 3.07 -22.84 1.80
N ASP A 164 3.20 -22.73 3.12
CA ASP A 164 2.08 -22.79 4.05
C ASP A 164 1.48 -21.40 4.29
N PHE A 165 0.15 -21.35 4.41
CA PHE A 165 -0.59 -20.11 4.54
C PHE A 165 -1.31 -19.99 5.87
N TYR A 166 -1.39 -18.77 6.38
CA TYR A 166 -2.46 -18.37 7.31
C TYR A 166 -3.53 -17.57 6.54
N CYS A 167 -4.76 -17.56 7.06
CA CYS A 167 -5.89 -16.87 6.42
C CYS A 167 -6.31 -15.63 7.21
N THR A 168 -6.45 -14.49 6.53
CA THR A 168 -6.94 -13.25 7.13
C THR A 168 -8.42 -13.07 6.78
N GLY A 169 -9.28 -13.00 7.80
CA GLY A 169 -10.73 -12.87 7.61
C GLY A 169 -11.51 -13.00 8.92
N PRO A 170 -12.84 -12.81 8.87
CA PRO A 170 -13.69 -12.80 10.06
C PRO A 170 -13.99 -14.21 10.62
N GLU A 171 -13.67 -15.28 9.87
CA GLU A 171 -14.12 -16.65 10.16
C GLU A 171 -12.93 -17.60 10.36
N PRO A 172 -12.19 -17.51 11.49
CA PRO A 172 -10.99 -18.31 11.71
C PRO A 172 -11.28 -19.82 11.86
N ALA A 173 -12.52 -20.20 12.19
CA ALA A 173 -12.93 -21.61 12.18
C ALA A 173 -12.96 -22.18 10.75
N ALA A 174 -13.43 -21.40 9.76
CA ALA A 174 -13.39 -21.80 8.36
C ALA A 174 -11.95 -21.91 7.85
N ALA A 175 -11.07 -20.98 8.23
CA ALA A 175 -9.64 -21.05 7.92
C ALA A 175 -9.01 -22.34 8.46
N LYS A 176 -9.30 -22.71 9.72
CA LYS A 176 -8.83 -23.96 10.32
C LYS A 176 -9.32 -25.19 9.55
N GLU A 177 -10.60 -25.22 9.18
CA GLU A 177 -11.19 -26.33 8.42
C GLU A 177 -10.58 -26.48 7.02
N MET A 178 -10.25 -25.36 6.36
CA MET A 178 -9.59 -25.33 5.04
C MET A 178 -8.10 -25.71 5.08
N GLY A 179 -7.52 -25.94 6.26
CA GLY A 179 -6.13 -26.39 6.42
C GLY A 179 -5.09 -25.28 6.51
N PHE A 180 -5.50 -24.02 6.65
CA PHE A 180 -4.57 -22.93 6.98
C PHE A 180 -3.98 -23.17 8.38
N TRP A 181 -2.71 -22.81 8.58
CA TRP A 181 -2.04 -23.11 9.85
C TRP A 181 -2.46 -22.17 10.99
N GLY A 182 -3.04 -21.01 10.66
CA GLY A 182 -3.53 -20.00 11.60
C GLY A 182 -4.51 -19.04 10.92
N ALA A 183 -5.09 -18.13 11.70
CA ALA A 183 -5.97 -17.10 11.17
C ALA A 183 -5.75 -15.72 11.80
N LYS A 184 -5.91 -14.66 11.01
CA LYS A 184 -5.84 -13.26 11.45
C LYS A 184 -7.22 -12.62 11.35
N VAL A 185 -7.73 -12.07 12.45
CA VAL A 185 -9.05 -11.42 12.50
C VAL A 185 -8.89 -9.89 12.59
N PRO A 186 -9.74 -9.10 11.91
CA PRO A 186 -9.70 -7.63 12.02
C PRO A 186 -10.31 -7.16 13.34
N LEU A 187 -9.61 -6.28 14.05
CA LEU A 187 -10.07 -5.70 15.30
C LEU A 187 -11.26 -4.76 15.04
N PRO A 188 -12.41 -4.88 15.74
CA PRO A 188 -13.62 -4.15 15.35
C PRO A 188 -13.73 -2.71 15.88
N TYR A 189 -13.15 -2.38 17.04
CA TYR A 189 -13.35 -1.09 17.69
C TYR A 189 -12.06 -0.30 17.88
N CYS A 190 -12.15 1.02 17.77
CA CYS A 190 -11.00 1.93 17.82
C CYS A 190 -10.82 2.57 19.21
N PRO A 191 -9.72 3.32 19.45
CA PRO A 191 -9.49 3.97 20.74
C PRO A 191 -10.57 4.98 21.13
N ALA A 192 -11.22 5.64 20.16
CA ALA A 192 -12.29 6.61 20.43
C ALA A 192 -13.56 5.97 21.04
N ASP A 193 -13.73 4.65 20.90
CA ASP A 193 -14.81 3.91 21.57
C ASP A 193 -14.51 3.65 23.07
N GLY A 194 -13.35 4.10 23.56
CA GLY A 194 -12.94 4.09 24.95
C GLY A 194 -12.91 2.69 25.58
N HIS A 195 -13.10 2.63 26.90
CA HIS A 195 -13.11 1.36 27.62
C HIS A 195 -14.27 0.43 27.21
N ALA A 196 -15.35 0.98 26.66
CA ALA A 196 -16.46 0.18 26.14
C ALA A 196 -16.02 -0.57 24.87
N GLY A 197 -15.41 0.11 23.90
CA GLY A 197 -14.82 -0.50 22.71
C GLY A 197 -13.74 -1.53 23.08
N LEU A 198 -12.88 -1.19 24.04
CA LEU A 198 -11.86 -2.12 24.54
C LEU A 198 -12.47 -3.43 25.06
N ARG A 199 -13.51 -3.36 25.92
CA ARG A 199 -14.16 -4.58 26.44
C ARG A 199 -14.79 -5.41 25.33
N LYS A 200 -15.38 -4.75 24.32
CA LYS A 200 -15.95 -5.43 23.16
C LYS A 200 -14.88 -6.10 22.29
N ASN A 201 -13.72 -5.46 22.11
CA ASN A 201 -12.57 -6.06 21.43
C ASN A 201 -12.06 -7.32 22.15
N VAL A 202 -11.90 -7.26 23.48
CA VAL A 202 -11.50 -8.42 24.29
C VAL A 202 -12.52 -9.56 24.14
N GLU A 203 -13.81 -9.26 24.17
CA GLU A 203 -14.86 -10.26 24.00
C GLU A 203 -14.92 -10.84 22.59
N PHE A 204 -14.71 -10.00 21.57
CA PHE A 204 -14.60 -10.44 20.17
C PHE A 204 -13.46 -11.46 20.01
N LEU A 205 -12.28 -11.19 20.58
CA LEU A 205 -11.14 -12.11 20.49
C LEU A 205 -11.37 -13.39 21.31
N ARG A 206 -11.99 -13.27 22.49
CA ARG A 206 -12.34 -14.44 23.32
C ARG A 206 -13.24 -15.43 22.57
N LYS A 207 -14.28 -14.93 21.91
CA LYS A 207 -15.19 -15.76 21.11
C LYS A 207 -14.45 -16.51 19.99
N HIS A 208 -13.53 -15.83 19.30
CA HIS A 208 -12.73 -16.48 18.27
C HIS A 208 -11.80 -17.55 18.84
N ARG A 209 -11.11 -17.25 19.95
CA ARG A 209 -10.28 -18.23 20.68
C ARG A 209 -11.10 -19.46 21.11
N GLU A 210 -12.28 -19.27 21.68
CA GLU A 210 -13.20 -20.36 22.05
C GLU A 210 -13.61 -21.20 20.83
N ALA A 211 -13.91 -20.56 19.70
CA ALA A 211 -14.33 -21.24 18.48
C ALA A 211 -13.23 -22.09 17.83
N VAL A 212 -11.98 -21.65 17.86
CA VAL A 212 -10.85 -22.36 17.22
C VAL A 212 -10.08 -23.29 18.17
N GLY A 213 -10.36 -23.23 19.46
CA GLY A 213 -9.65 -23.97 20.50
C GLY A 213 -8.31 -23.32 20.91
N PRO A 214 -7.62 -23.86 21.92
CA PRO A 214 -6.45 -23.22 22.52
C PRO A 214 -5.22 -23.20 21.60
N ASP A 215 -5.04 -24.22 20.75
CA ASP A 215 -3.78 -24.43 20.03
C ASP A 215 -3.73 -23.78 18.64
N PHE A 216 -4.88 -23.41 18.07
CA PHE A 216 -4.91 -22.83 16.72
C PHE A 216 -4.39 -21.39 16.77
N PRO A 217 -3.32 -21.02 16.04
CA PRO A 217 -2.78 -19.67 16.07
C PRO A 217 -3.81 -18.63 15.61
N LEU A 218 -4.02 -17.64 16.48
CA LEU A 218 -4.92 -16.52 16.24
C LEU A 218 -4.13 -15.21 16.29
N MET A 219 -4.25 -14.42 15.24
CA MET A 219 -3.59 -13.13 15.07
C MET A 219 -4.64 -12.02 15.01
N VAL A 220 -4.23 -10.78 15.28
CA VAL A 220 -5.13 -9.62 15.31
C VAL A 220 -4.61 -8.52 14.41
N ASP A 221 -5.37 -8.17 13.39
CA ASP A 221 -5.12 -7.02 12.51
C ASP A 221 -5.76 -5.76 13.09
N CYS A 222 -5.00 -4.68 13.21
CA CYS A 222 -5.48 -3.42 13.77
C CYS A 222 -5.53 -2.28 12.76
N TYR A 223 -5.17 -2.50 11.49
CA TYR A 223 -5.19 -1.54 10.39
C TYR A 223 -4.85 -0.11 10.82
N MET A 224 -3.63 0.09 11.32
CA MET A 224 -3.02 1.37 11.73
C MET A 224 -3.90 2.27 12.64
N SER A 225 -4.83 1.69 13.39
CA SER A 225 -5.92 2.45 14.04
C SER A 225 -5.70 2.78 15.51
N LEU A 226 -4.72 2.18 16.17
CA LEU A 226 -4.54 2.33 17.62
C LEU A 226 -3.44 3.35 17.95
N ASN A 227 -3.22 3.51 19.25
CA ASN A 227 -2.10 4.26 19.81
C ASN A 227 -1.42 3.40 20.89
N VAL A 228 -0.20 3.80 21.27
CA VAL A 228 0.65 3.07 22.23
C VAL A 228 -0.09 2.70 23.51
N SER A 229 -0.79 3.64 24.15
CA SER A 229 -1.50 3.38 25.41
C SER A 229 -2.62 2.36 25.24
N TYR A 230 -3.43 2.48 24.19
CA TYR A 230 -4.56 1.59 23.95
C TYR A 230 -4.12 0.15 23.67
N ILE A 231 -3.09 -0.05 22.83
CA ILE A 231 -2.60 -1.40 22.54
C ILE A 231 -1.96 -2.06 23.77
N ILE A 232 -1.25 -1.30 24.61
CA ILE A 232 -0.71 -1.82 25.88
C ILE A 232 -1.84 -2.33 26.78
N ASP A 233 -2.92 -1.58 26.94
CA ASP A 233 -4.06 -1.98 27.76
C ASP A 233 -4.85 -3.14 27.16
N LEU A 234 -5.06 -3.14 25.83
CA LEU A 234 -5.75 -4.21 25.11
C LEU A 234 -4.99 -5.53 25.23
N ALA A 235 -3.68 -5.53 24.90
CA ALA A 235 -2.84 -6.71 24.97
C ALA A 235 -2.79 -7.29 26.40
N LYS A 236 -2.71 -6.43 27.42
CA LYS A 236 -2.77 -6.85 28.83
C LYS A 236 -4.07 -7.57 29.17
N LYS A 237 -5.20 -7.12 28.62
CA LYS A 237 -6.53 -7.68 28.88
C LYS A 237 -6.86 -8.91 28.04
N CYS A 238 -6.05 -9.22 27.03
CA CYS A 238 -6.12 -10.42 26.21
C CYS A 238 -5.00 -11.43 26.54
N ALA A 239 -4.31 -11.27 27.68
CA ALA A 239 -3.16 -12.11 28.04
C ALA A 239 -3.50 -13.61 28.19
N ASP A 240 -4.77 -13.93 28.46
CA ASP A 240 -5.31 -15.29 28.55
C ASP A 240 -5.68 -15.92 27.20
N LEU A 241 -5.67 -15.13 26.11
CA LEU A 241 -6.16 -15.57 24.80
C LEU A 241 -5.07 -16.14 23.87
N ASP A 242 -3.81 -16.11 24.31
CA ASP A 242 -2.65 -16.58 23.52
C ASP A 242 -2.67 -16.08 22.07
N ILE A 243 -2.70 -14.75 21.91
CA ILE A 243 -2.64 -14.10 20.60
C ILE A 243 -1.22 -14.26 20.03
N ASN A 244 -1.10 -14.84 18.84
CA ASN A 244 0.20 -15.14 18.24
C ASN A 244 0.98 -13.86 17.89
N TRP A 245 0.31 -12.87 17.27
CA TRP A 245 0.84 -11.52 17.08
C TRP A 245 -0.26 -10.47 16.94
N TRP A 246 0.13 -9.20 17.16
CA TRP A 246 -0.68 -8.01 16.91
C TRP A 246 -0.09 -7.22 15.74
N GLU A 247 -0.91 -6.98 14.73
CA GLU A 247 -0.47 -6.43 13.45
C GLU A 247 -0.94 -4.99 13.24
N GLU A 248 -0.02 -4.17 12.74
CA GLU A 248 -0.21 -2.78 12.36
C GLU A 248 -1.01 -1.98 13.40
N VAL A 249 -0.57 -2.09 14.66
CA VAL A 249 -1.27 -1.48 15.80
C VAL A 249 -1.16 0.05 15.81
N LEU A 250 -0.12 0.62 15.19
CA LEU A 250 0.11 2.06 15.13
C LEU A 250 0.01 2.57 13.69
N SER A 251 -0.18 3.88 13.54
CA SER A 251 0.07 4.58 12.29
C SER A 251 1.49 4.26 11.77
N PRO A 252 1.70 4.10 10.45
CA PRO A 252 3.04 3.95 9.87
C PRO A 252 3.99 5.10 10.22
N ASP A 253 3.44 6.27 10.56
CA ASP A 253 4.20 7.45 11.00
C ASP A 253 4.80 7.31 12.41
N ASP A 254 4.32 6.39 13.24
CA ASP A 254 4.76 6.20 14.64
C ASP A 254 5.37 4.81 14.88
N THR A 255 6.23 4.35 13.96
CA THR A 255 6.97 3.09 14.17
C THR A 255 7.90 3.17 15.39
N ASP A 256 8.37 4.37 15.76
CA ASP A 256 9.17 4.58 16.97
C ASP A 256 8.37 4.19 18.25
N GLY A 257 7.04 4.28 18.22
CA GLY A 257 6.15 3.84 19.30
C GLY A 257 6.27 2.35 19.66
N PHE A 258 6.74 1.48 18.76
CA PHE A 258 6.94 0.06 19.06
C PHE A 258 7.99 -0.19 20.16
N GLU A 259 8.96 0.71 20.37
CA GLU A 259 9.89 0.60 21.50
C GLU A 259 9.14 0.67 22.85
N GLN A 260 8.14 1.56 22.94
CA GLN A 260 7.33 1.71 24.14
C GLN A 260 6.42 0.51 24.37
N ILE A 261 5.86 -0.04 23.28
CA ILE A 261 5.04 -1.25 23.31
C ILE A 261 5.87 -2.44 23.78
N LYS A 262 7.06 -2.66 23.20
CA LYS A 262 7.97 -3.74 23.60
C LYS A 262 8.49 -3.59 25.02
N ARG A 263 8.64 -2.36 25.54
CA ARG A 263 8.95 -2.14 26.96
C ARG A 263 7.84 -2.64 27.89
N ALA A 264 6.58 -2.48 27.49
CA ALA A 264 5.43 -2.95 28.28
C ALA A 264 5.17 -4.46 28.12
N HIS A 265 5.35 -4.98 26.90
CA HIS A 265 5.04 -6.37 26.53
C HIS A 265 6.18 -7.02 25.73
N PRO A 266 7.38 -7.22 26.32
CA PRO A 266 8.55 -7.72 25.60
C PRO A 266 8.39 -9.14 25.06
N GLN A 267 7.48 -9.92 25.65
CA GLN A 267 7.19 -11.31 25.29
C GLN A 267 6.17 -11.45 24.15
N LEU A 268 5.40 -10.40 23.83
CA LEU A 268 4.37 -10.46 22.78
C LEU A 268 4.98 -10.11 21.43
N LYS A 269 4.43 -10.70 20.37
CA LYS A 269 4.84 -10.40 18.99
C LYS A 269 4.05 -9.24 18.41
N PHE A 270 4.76 -8.34 17.73
CA PHE A 270 4.21 -7.20 17.03
C PHE A 270 4.76 -7.14 15.61
N THR A 271 3.90 -6.81 14.67
CA THR A 271 4.22 -6.80 13.24
C THR A 271 3.63 -5.55 12.57
N THR A 272 4.23 -5.11 11.47
CA THR A 272 3.72 -4.00 10.64
C THR A 272 4.48 -3.97 9.30
N GLY A 273 4.07 -3.08 8.41
CA GLY A 273 4.86 -2.70 7.23
C GLY A 273 4.09 -2.73 5.92
N GLU A 274 2.83 -3.13 5.89
CA GLU A 274 2.05 -3.12 4.64
C GLU A 274 1.99 -1.71 4.05
N HIS A 275 1.81 -0.69 4.90
CA HIS A 275 1.86 0.72 4.51
C HIS A 275 3.25 1.37 4.65
N GLU A 276 4.33 0.60 4.57
CA GLU A 276 5.70 1.11 4.50
C GLU A 276 6.34 0.83 3.12
N TYR A 277 7.29 1.67 2.73
CA TYR A 277 7.80 1.78 1.36
C TYR A 277 9.31 1.95 1.34
N SER A 278 9.93 1.39 0.30
CA SER A 278 11.37 1.40 0.01
C SER A 278 12.25 0.75 1.08
N ARG A 279 13.47 0.36 0.69
CA ARG A 279 14.48 -0.12 1.63
C ARG A 279 14.81 0.89 2.74
N TYR A 280 14.60 2.19 2.49
CA TYR A 280 14.86 3.24 3.49
C TYR A 280 13.80 3.26 4.58
N GLY A 281 12.53 3.02 4.24
CA GLY A 281 11.44 2.88 5.21
C GLY A 281 11.64 1.60 6.03
N PHE A 282 11.78 0.45 5.36
CA PHE A 282 11.92 -0.83 6.06
C PHE A 282 13.18 -0.95 6.92
N ARG A 283 14.26 -0.23 6.61
CA ARG A 283 15.41 -0.10 7.52
C ARG A 283 14.98 0.34 8.92
N LYS A 284 14.05 1.30 9.03
CA LYS A 284 13.56 1.81 10.32
C LYS A 284 12.80 0.76 11.11
N LEU A 285 12.09 -0.14 10.44
CA LEU A 285 11.36 -1.24 11.08
C LEU A 285 12.30 -2.36 11.57
N ILE A 286 13.46 -2.51 10.94
CA ILE A 286 14.50 -3.49 11.34
C ILE A 286 15.37 -2.96 12.50
N GLU A 287 15.66 -1.65 12.50
CA GLU A 287 16.41 -0.99 13.57
C GLU A 287 15.77 -1.24 14.95
N GLY A 288 16.59 -1.58 15.94
CA GLY A 288 16.12 -1.88 17.30
C GLY A 288 15.44 -3.24 17.49
N ARG A 289 15.05 -3.93 16.39
CA ARG A 289 14.38 -5.26 16.43
C ARG A 289 13.11 -5.27 17.30
N ASN A 290 12.36 -4.18 17.29
CA ASN A 290 11.10 -4.04 18.04
C ASN A 290 9.90 -4.69 17.34
N LEU A 291 10.09 -5.17 16.12
CA LEU A 291 9.09 -5.86 15.30
C LEU A 291 9.58 -7.29 15.02
N ASP A 292 8.70 -8.26 15.23
CA ASP A 292 9.03 -9.68 15.09
C ASP A 292 8.91 -10.15 13.64
N ILE A 293 8.10 -9.47 12.83
CA ILE A 293 7.90 -9.72 11.40
C ILE A 293 7.66 -8.37 10.71
N ILE A 294 8.24 -8.18 9.53
CA ILE A 294 7.91 -7.04 8.64
C ILE A 294 7.09 -7.52 7.44
N GLN A 295 6.08 -6.74 7.05
CA GLN A 295 5.01 -7.22 6.15
C GLN A 295 4.77 -6.31 4.93
N PRO A 296 5.78 -6.07 4.09
CA PRO A 296 5.61 -5.26 2.87
C PRO A 296 4.55 -5.84 1.93
N ASP A 297 3.72 -5.00 1.31
CA ASP A 297 3.00 -5.41 0.10
C ASP A 297 3.90 -5.23 -1.14
N VAL A 298 4.07 -6.29 -1.94
CA VAL A 298 4.98 -6.26 -3.10
C VAL A 298 4.50 -5.33 -4.22
N MET A 299 3.20 -5.07 -4.32
CA MET A 299 2.61 -4.12 -5.26
C MET A 299 2.70 -2.68 -4.75
N TRP A 300 3.15 -2.44 -3.50
CA TRP A 300 3.16 -1.11 -2.91
C TRP A 300 4.56 -0.61 -2.57
N LEU A 301 5.42 -1.44 -1.94
CA LEU A 301 6.67 -0.96 -1.34
C LEU A 301 7.72 -0.43 -2.32
N GLY A 302 7.63 -0.81 -3.60
CA GLY A 302 8.63 -0.57 -4.63
C GLY A 302 8.86 -1.72 -5.61
N GLY A 303 8.14 -2.84 -5.49
CA GLY A 303 8.25 -4.00 -6.37
C GLY A 303 9.19 -5.08 -5.85
N LEU A 304 9.29 -6.17 -6.60
CA LEU A 304 10.12 -7.34 -6.26
C LEU A 304 11.61 -6.98 -6.18
N THR A 305 12.09 -6.11 -7.06
CA THR A 305 13.48 -5.63 -7.06
C THR A 305 13.88 -4.98 -5.73
N GLU A 306 12.96 -4.23 -5.12
CA GLU A 306 13.18 -3.58 -3.82
C GLU A 306 12.90 -4.53 -2.65
N LEU A 307 11.89 -5.39 -2.77
CA LEU A 307 11.57 -6.43 -1.78
C LEU A 307 12.73 -7.39 -1.54
N LEU A 308 13.47 -7.79 -2.57
CA LEU A 308 14.67 -8.61 -2.43
C LEU A 308 15.74 -7.92 -1.55
N LYS A 309 15.87 -6.59 -1.63
CA LYS A 309 16.81 -5.82 -0.81
C LYS A 309 16.32 -5.69 0.63
N VAL A 310 15.02 -5.47 0.83
CA VAL A 310 14.39 -5.46 2.17
C VAL A 310 14.57 -6.82 2.85
N SER A 311 14.29 -7.91 2.14
CA SER A 311 14.49 -9.28 2.60
C SER A 311 15.93 -9.55 3.02
N ALA A 312 16.91 -9.18 2.19
CA ALA A 312 18.32 -9.36 2.49
C ALA A 312 18.75 -8.56 3.74
N MET A 313 18.23 -7.34 3.93
CA MET A 313 18.50 -6.54 5.11
C MET A 313 17.91 -7.18 6.37
N ALA A 314 16.65 -7.62 6.32
CA ALA A 314 15.99 -8.29 7.43
C ALA A 314 16.65 -9.64 7.78
N ALA A 315 17.11 -10.39 6.76
CA ALA A 315 17.78 -11.66 6.93
C ALA A 315 19.09 -11.53 7.72
N ALA A 316 19.81 -10.40 7.59
CA ALA A 316 21.01 -10.14 8.39
C ALA A 316 20.74 -9.99 9.90
N TYR A 317 19.47 -9.82 10.29
CA TYR A 317 19.02 -9.72 11.69
C TYR A 317 18.08 -10.87 12.10
N ASP A 318 17.98 -11.90 11.25
CA ASP A 318 17.05 -13.02 11.40
C ASP A 318 15.58 -12.60 11.56
N ILE A 319 15.20 -11.45 10.98
CA ILE A 319 13.81 -10.98 11.01
C ILE A 319 13.07 -11.58 9.80
N PRO A 320 11.96 -12.31 10.03
CA PRO A 320 11.10 -12.79 8.98
C PRO A 320 10.46 -11.66 8.15
N VAL A 321 10.35 -11.89 6.84
CA VAL A 321 9.55 -11.07 5.94
C VAL A 321 8.34 -11.89 5.50
N VAL A 322 7.13 -11.42 5.79
CA VAL A 322 5.89 -12.10 5.40
C VAL A 322 5.02 -11.07 4.69
N PRO A 323 5.07 -11.00 3.35
CA PRO A 323 4.36 -9.97 2.61
C PRO A 323 2.85 -9.98 2.87
N HIS A 324 2.25 -8.79 2.94
CA HIS A 324 0.80 -8.60 2.87
C HIS A 324 0.27 -9.27 1.59
N ALA A 325 -0.87 -9.96 1.66
CA ALA A 325 -1.35 -10.94 0.68
C ALA A 325 -1.39 -10.50 -0.82
N SER A 326 -0.25 -10.53 -1.52
CA SER A 326 -0.13 -10.06 -2.90
C SER A 326 -0.17 -11.16 -3.97
N GLY A 327 -0.92 -12.24 -3.73
CA GLY A 327 -1.12 -13.31 -4.72
C GLY A 327 0.20 -13.88 -5.26
N SER A 328 0.21 -14.29 -6.53
CA SER A 328 1.38 -14.88 -7.19
C SER A 328 2.66 -14.02 -7.11
N TYR A 329 2.53 -12.69 -6.99
CA TYR A 329 3.69 -11.80 -6.83
C TYR A 329 4.44 -12.08 -5.53
N SER A 330 3.70 -12.29 -4.44
CA SER A 330 4.28 -12.69 -3.14
C SER A 330 4.71 -14.15 -3.11
N TYR A 331 3.97 -15.07 -3.74
CA TYR A 331 4.25 -16.51 -3.65
C TYR A 331 5.63 -16.87 -4.22
N HIS A 332 5.96 -16.29 -5.37
CA HIS A 332 7.27 -16.51 -6.01
C HIS A 332 8.42 -15.97 -5.16
N PHE A 333 8.20 -14.89 -4.40
CA PHE A 333 9.18 -14.36 -3.47
C PHE A 333 9.29 -15.24 -2.22
N VAL A 334 8.19 -15.52 -1.53
CA VAL A 334 8.21 -16.24 -0.25
C VAL A 334 8.72 -17.67 -0.40
N ILE A 335 8.51 -18.35 -1.54
CA ILE A 335 9.08 -19.68 -1.75
C ILE A 335 10.62 -19.66 -1.89
N SER A 336 11.21 -18.52 -2.26
CA SER A 336 12.62 -18.42 -2.67
C SER A 336 13.59 -17.98 -1.58
N GLN A 337 13.12 -17.22 -0.58
CA GLN A 337 14.01 -16.57 0.38
C GLN A 337 14.21 -17.39 1.66
N PRO A 338 15.35 -17.21 2.37
CA PRO A 338 15.65 -17.95 3.59
C PRO A 338 14.82 -17.50 4.80
N ASN A 339 14.41 -16.22 4.86
CA ASN A 339 13.71 -15.62 5.99
C ASN A 339 12.22 -15.32 5.71
N THR A 340 11.58 -16.13 4.86
CA THR A 340 10.16 -15.96 4.48
C THR A 340 9.39 -17.24 4.81
N PRO A 341 9.01 -17.44 6.09
CA PRO A 341 8.63 -18.76 6.60
C PRO A 341 7.26 -19.27 6.12
N PHE A 342 6.33 -18.38 5.84
CA PHE A 342 4.95 -18.67 5.45
C PHE A 342 4.36 -17.47 4.69
N GLN A 343 3.14 -17.63 4.17
CA GLN A 343 2.44 -16.60 3.39
C GLN A 343 1.08 -16.25 3.99
N GLU A 344 0.64 -15.01 3.77
CA GLU A 344 -0.74 -14.59 4.04
C GLU A 344 -1.66 -14.89 2.86
N TYR A 345 -2.88 -15.32 3.16
CA TYR A 345 -3.99 -15.26 2.23
C TYR A 345 -5.12 -14.40 2.79
N LEU A 346 -5.47 -13.30 2.12
CA LEU A 346 -6.59 -12.44 2.49
C LEU A 346 -7.90 -13.04 1.95
N ALA A 347 -8.78 -13.48 2.85
CA ALA A 347 -10.05 -14.10 2.48
C ALA A 347 -10.90 -13.12 1.66
N ASN A 348 -11.02 -13.39 0.37
CA ASN A 348 -11.73 -12.56 -0.60
C ASN A 348 -13.12 -13.11 -0.97
N SER A 349 -13.59 -14.12 -0.23
CA SER A 349 -15.01 -14.42 -0.18
C SER A 349 -15.74 -13.39 0.69
N PRO A 350 -16.94 -12.93 0.29
CA PRO A 350 -17.65 -11.89 1.02
C PRO A 350 -17.88 -12.17 2.51
N ASP A 351 -18.08 -13.44 2.87
CA ASP A 351 -18.29 -13.93 4.24
C ASP A 351 -17.02 -14.46 4.91
N GLY A 352 -15.89 -14.53 4.20
CA GLY A 352 -14.62 -15.06 4.71
C GLY A 352 -14.58 -16.59 4.88
N LYS A 353 -15.53 -17.34 4.32
CA LYS A 353 -15.66 -18.81 4.52
C LYS A 353 -15.10 -19.67 3.40
N SER A 354 -14.66 -19.05 2.32
CA SER A 354 -14.05 -19.75 1.18
C SER A 354 -12.87 -18.98 0.60
N VAL A 355 -12.08 -19.65 -0.24
CA VAL A 355 -10.95 -19.06 -0.95
C VAL A 355 -11.34 -18.77 -2.41
N LEU A 356 -11.11 -17.56 -2.89
CA LEU A 356 -11.36 -17.12 -4.28
C LEU A 356 -10.08 -16.51 -4.89
N PRO A 357 -9.95 -16.29 -6.20
CA PRO A 357 -8.74 -15.64 -6.75
C PRO A 357 -8.54 -14.23 -6.16
N VAL A 358 -7.36 -13.92 -5.60
CA VAL A 358 -7.03 -12.63 -4.96
C VAL A 358 -7.33 -11.47 -5.92
N PHE A 359 -7.03 -11.66 -7.21
CA PHE A 359 -7.27 -10.64 -8.24
C PHE A 359 -8.59 -10.84 -9.00
N GLY A 360 -9.51 -11.63 -8.44
CA GLY A 360 -10.84 -11.88 -8.99
C GLY A 360 -10.81 -12.54 -10.36
N ASP A 361 -11.63 -12.03 -11.29
CA ASP A 361 -11.74 -12.59 -12.63
C ASP A 361 -10.74 -12.02 -13.65
N LEU A 362 -9.75 -11.24 -13.20
CA LEU A 362 -8.71 -10.67 -14.07
C LEU A 362 -7.85 -11.76 -14.73
N PHE A 363 -7.57 -12.84 -13.99
CA PHE A 363 -6.74 -13.95 -14.46
C PHE A 363 -7.53 -15.26 -14.49
N LEU A 364 -7.16 -16.18 -15.38
CA LEU A 364 -7.83 -17.49 -15.53
C LEU A 364 -7.33 -18.54 -14.56
N ASP A 365 -6.08 -18.42 -14.15
CA ASP A 365 -5.27 -19.53 -13.65
C ASP A 365 -4.44 -19.13 -12.42
N GLU A 366 -4.95 -18.19 -11.63
CA GLU A 366 -4.36 -17.81 -10.36
C GLU A 366 -4.33 -19.03 -9.40
N PRO A 367 -3.16 -19.41 -8.85
CA PRO A 367 -3.07 -20.50 -7.89
C PRO A 367 -3.64 -20.07 -6.53
N ILE A 368 -4.50 -20.91 -5.95
CA ILE A 368 -5.25 -20.60 -4.72
C ILE A 368 -4.99 -21.69 -3.67
N PRO A 369 -4.68 -21.33 -2.40
CA PRO A 369 -4.42 -22.29 -1.33
C PRO A 369 -5.72 -22.90 -0.76
N THR A 370 -6.48 -23.62 -1.58
CA THR A 370 -7.73 -24.33 -1.17
C THR A 370 -7.54 -25.35 -0.06
N LYS A 371 -6.29 -25.74 0.23
CA LYS A 371 -5.89 -26.67 1.29
C LYS A 371 -4.96 -26.00 2.32
N GLY A 372 -4.91 -24.67 2.35
CA GLY A 372 -4.02 -23.90 3.22
C GLY A 372 -2.54 -23.91 2.80
N TYR A 373 -2.20 -24.47 1.62
CA TYR A 373 -0.84 -24.47 1.09
C TYR A 373 -0.81 -24.42 -0.44
N LEU A 374 0.35 -24.04 -0.99
CA LEU A 374 0.76 -24.23 -2.39
C LEU A 374 2.11 -24.95 -2.45
N THR A 375 2.50 -25.42 -3.62
CA THR A 375 3.79 -26.07 -3.88
C THR A 375 4.54 -25.39 -5.02
N THR A 376 5.82 -25.70 -5.18
CA THR A 376 6.63 -25.25 -6.34
C THR A 376 6.00 -25.63 -7.68
N ALA A 377 5.32 -26.78 -7.76
CA ALA A 377 4.62 -27.21 -8.97
C ALA A 377 3.44 -26.30 -9.35
N ASP A 378 2.75 -25.73 -8.36
CA ASP A 378 1.65 -24.78 -8.60
C ASP A 378 2.16 -23.44 -9.18
N LEU A 379 3.45 -23.16 -9.01
CA LEU A 379 4.12 -21.94 -9.47
C LEU A 379 4.99 -22.19 -10.73
N ASP A 380 5.04 -23.40 -11.27
CA ASP A 380 5.97 -23.76 -12.36
C ASP A 380 5.44 -23.35 -13.74
N LYS A 381 5.29 -22.05 -13.94
CA LYS A 381 4.85 -21.40 -15.19
C LYS A 381 5.69 -20.16 -15.49
N PRO A 382 5.91 -19.79 -16.77
CA PRO A 382 6.70 -18.62 -17.11
C PRO A 382 6.21 -17.31 -16.46
N GLY A 383 7.14 -16.49 -15.99
CA GLY A 383 6.79 -15.22 -15.34
C GLY A 383 6.20 -15.45 -13.96
N PHE A 384 5.14 -14.70 -13.62
CA PHE A 384 4.35 -14.97 -12.40
C PHE A 384 3.28 -16.04 -12.60
N GLY A 385 3.23 -16.70 -13.77
CA GLY A 385 2.31 -17.80 -14.03
C GLY A 385 0.84 -17.40 -14.10
N LEU A 386 0.55 -16.11 -14.33
CA LEU A 386 -0.79 -15.58 -14.49
C LEU A 386 -1.11 -15.36 -15.96
N THR A 387 -2.29 -15.77 -16.38
CA THR A 387 -2.84 -15.59 -17.72
C THR A 387 -4.03 -14.64 -17.65
N LEU A 388 -3.93 -13.49 -18.32
CA LEU A 388 -5.02 -12.54 -18.39
C LEU A 388 -6.26 -13.17 -19.03
N ASN A 389 -7.40 -13.04 -18.35
CA ASN A 389 -8.67 -13.55 -18.83
C ASN A 389 -9.13 -12.80 -20.09
N PRO A 390 -9.37 -13.50 -21.22
CA PRO A 390 -9.88 -12.88 -22.44
C PRO A 390 -11.22 -12.16 -22.23
N ALA A 391 -12.07 -12.63 -21.32
CA ALA A 391 -13.32 -11.96 -20.98
C ALA A 391 -13.07 -10.66 -20.19
N ALA A 392 -12.00 -10.58 -19.39
CA ALA A 392 -11.63 -9.38 -18.66
C ALA A 392 -11.05 -8.29 -19.57
N ARG A 393 -10.58 -8.60 -20.79
CA ARG A 393 -10.13 -7.61 -21.78
C ARG A 393 -11.19 -6.55 -22.06
N ALA A 394 -12.47 -6.90 -22.04
CA ALA A 394 -13.57 -5.95 -22.23
C ALA A 394 -13.72 -4.93 -21.08
N LYS A 395 -13.16 -5.23 -19.90
CA LYS A 395 -13.15 -4.34 -18.72
C LYS A 395 -11.87 -3.51 -18.63
N LEU A 396 -10.88 -3.76 -19.49
CA LEU A 396 -9.64 -2.99 -19.51
C LEU A 396 -9.85 -1.70 -20.29
N ILE A 397 -10.06 -0.60 -19.57
CA ILE A 397 -10.22 0.72 -20.14
C ILE A 397 -8.82 1.28 -20.45
N PRO A 398 -8.45 1.51 -21.72
CA PRO A 398 -7.17 2.11 -22.06
C PRO A 398 -7.03 3.50 -21.43
N SER A 399 -5.85 3.83 -20.91
CA SER A 399 -5.61 5.10 -20.23
C SER A 399 -5.53 6.32 -21.14
N ASP A 400 -5.66 6.16 -22.46
CA ASP A 400 -5.45 7.22 -23.47
C ASP A 400 -6.28 8.49 -23.20
N TYR A 401 -7.50 8.32 -22.67
CA TYR A 401 -8.39 9.44 -22.33
C TYR A 401 -7.83 10.35 -21.23
N LEU A 402 -6.97 9.84 -20.35
CA LEU A 402 -6.29 10.62 -19.31
C LEU A 402 -5.12 11.44 -19.86
N LEU A 403 -4.54 10.98 -20.97
CA LEU A 403 -3.35 11.58 -21.58
C LEU A 403 -3.70 12.72 -22.54
N ASN A 404 -4.93 12.68 -23.08
CA ASN A 404 -5.52 13.64 -24.01
C ASN A 404 -6.94 14.02 -23.56
N PRO A 405 -7.12 14.83 -22.50
CA PRO A 405 -8.46 15.25 -22.10
C PRO A 405 -9.13 15.99 -23.26
N PRO A 406 -10.42 15.73 -23.57
CA PRO A 406 -11.14 16.51 -24.58
C PRO A 406 -11.02 18.01 -24.23
N PRO A 407 -10.86 18.91 -25.22
CA PRO A 407 -10.69 20.32 -24.93
C PRO A 407 -11.86 20.80 -24.07
N THR A 408 -11.54 21.24 -22.85
CA THR A 408 -12.47 22.00 -22.03
C THR A 408 -12.82 23.25 -22.83
N ALA A 409 -14.11 23.56 -22.93
CA ALA A 409 -14.57 24.85 -23.46
C ALA A 409 -13.65 25.94 -22.91
N GLY A 410 -13.07 26.75 -23.79
CA GLY A 410 -12.14 27.80 -23.38
C GLY A 410 -12.78 28.61 -22.26
N LEU A 411 -11.98 28.97 -21.24
CA LEU A 411 -12.44 29.87 -20.17
C LEU A 411 -13.13 31.07 -20.82
N SER A 412 -14.46 31.13 -20.75
CA SER A 412 -15.18 32.32 -21.14
C SER A 412 -14.84 33.36 -20.09
N LEU A 413 -13.95 34.28 -20.45
CA LEU A 413 -13.84 35.53 -19.72
C LEU A 413 -15.26 36.11 -19.72
N LYS A 414 -15.88 36.19 -18.54
CA LYS A 414 -17.09 37.00 -18.39
C LYS A 414 -16.70 38.37 -18.91
N ALA A 415 -17.34 38.80 -20.00
CA ALA A 415 -17.19 40.14 -20.51
C ALA A 415 -17.40 41.11 -19.34
N GLU A 416 -16.45 42.02 -19.15
CA GLU A 416 -16.57 43.10 -18.19
C GLU A 416 -17.93 43.76 -18.41
N VAL A 417 -18.77 43.73 -17.37
CA VAL A 417 -20.00 44.52 -17.35
C VAL A 417 -19.54 45.97 -17.30
N GLY A 418 -19.57 46.64 -18.46
CA GLY A 418 -19.37 48.08 -18.56
C GLY A 418 -20.39 48.81 -17.67
N PRO A 419 -20.07 50.02 -17.22
CA PRO A 419 -20.88 50.72 -16.21
C PRO A 419 -22.30 50.97 -16.75
N GLU A 420 -23.31 50.46 -16.04
CA GLU A 420 -24.70 50.80 -16.28
C GLU A 420 -24.90 52.31 -16.06
N VAL A 421 -25.23 53.00 -17.15
CA VAL A 421 -25.69 54.39 -17.13
C VAL A 421 -27.10 54.40 -16.55
N ALA A 422 -27.22 54.82 -15.28
CA ALA A 422 -28.49 55.05 -14.63
C ALA A 422 -29.19 56.26 -15.26
N THR A 423 -30.25 56.02 -16.03
CA THR A 423 -31.23 57.05 -16.43
C THR A 423 -32.20 57.28 -15.28
N GLY A 424 -32.15 58.46 -14.66
CA GLY A 424 -33.09 58.86 -13.63
C GLY A 424 -34.49 59.21 -14.18
N PRO A 425 -35.49 59.28 -13.30
CA PRO A 425 -36.58 60.23 -13.45
C PRO A 425 -36.70 61.19 -12.26
N ASP A 426 -37.33 62.30 -12.58
CA ASP A 426 -37.46 63.57 -11.88
C ASP A 426 -38.07 63.58 -10.46
N ALA A 427 -37.62 64.61 -9.73
CA ALA A 427 -38.37 65.56 -8.89
C ALA A 427 -39.17 65.10 -7.64
N ASP A 428 -38.63 65.56 -6.50
CA ASP A 428 -39.28 66.51 -5.58
C ASP A 428 -40.28 65.98 -4.52
N ASN A 429 -39.83 65.86 -3.26
CA ASN A 429 -40.22 66.73 -2.13
C ASN A 429 -39.90 66.11 -0.75
N GLY A 430 -39.34 66.91 0.16
CA GLY A 430 -39.67 66.86 1.60
C GLY A 430 -38.70 66.16 2.60
N LYS A 431 -37.67 66.88 3.05
CA LYS A 431 -37.17 67.11 4.45
C LYS A 431 -37.69 66.24 5.65
N PRO A 432 -36.97 66.19 6.82
CA PRO A 432 -35.54 65.94 7.10
C PRO A 432 -35.28 65.12 8.43
N ILE A 433 -34.00 65.04 8.88
CA ILE A 433 -33.46 64.74 10.26
C ILE A 433 -33.57 63.26 10.72
N ASP A 434 -32.54 62.55 11.21
CA ASP A 434 -31.69 62.89 12.37
C ASP A 434 -30.34 62.13 12.45
N ALA A 435 -29.48 62.63 13.33
CA ALA A 435 -28.02 62.57 13.28
C ALA A 435 -27.35 61.54 14.23
N THR A 436 -26.17 61.03 13.80
CA THR A 436 -24.90 60.85 14.57
C THR A 436 -24.81 59.92 15.82
N PRO A 437 -23.59 59.56 16.32
CA PRO A 437 -22.28 59.34 15.67
C PRO A 437 -21.43 58.16 16.28
N GLU A 438 -20.16 58.10 15.83
CA GLU A 438 -18.92 57.64 16.54
C GLU A 438 -18.58 56.13 16.51
N ALA A 439 -17.32 55.67 16.37
CA ALA A 439 -15.99 56.31 16.39
C ALA A 439 -14.93 55.47 15.62
N SER A 440 -13.84 56.14 15.25
CA SER A 440 -12.64 55.70 14.51
C SER A 440 -11.60 54.94 15.32
N ALA A 441 -10.76 54.13 14.66
CA ALA A 441 -9.34 53.97 15.01
C ALA A 441 -8.50 53.58 13.79
N THR A 442 -7.40 54.32 13.61
CA THR A 442 -6.44 54.31 12.49
C THR A 442 -5.33 53.27 12.65
N VAL A 443 -4.78 52.82 11.52
CA VAL A 443 -3.61 51.94 11.38
C VAL A 443 -2.37 52.79 11.10
N GLU A 444 -1.24 52.45 11.73
CA GLU A 444 0.06 53.12 11.56
C GLU A 444 1.04 52.16 10.85
N GLU A 445 1.66 52.65 9.78
CA GLU A 445 2.67 51.95 8.95
C GLU A 445 4.08 52.03 9.56
N THR A 446 4.88 50.96 9.43
CA THR A 446 6.34 51.02 9.62
C THR A 446 7.08 50.39 8.43
N LYS A 447 8.13 51.08 7.97
CA LYS A 447 9.01 50.76 6.84
C LYS A 447 10.14 49.78 7.22
N PRO A 448 10.79 49.10 6.24
CA PRO A 448 11.93 48.20 6.49
C PRO A 448 13.29 48.91 6.33
N ASP A 449 14.27 48.50 7.14
CA ASP A 449 15.68 48.93 7.08
C ASP A 449 16.62 47.80 6.62
N GLU A 450 17.74 48.21 6.03
CA GLU A 450 18.72 47.45 5.25
C GLU A 450 19.75 46.64 6.08
N GLY A 451 20.17 45.49 5.53
CA GLY A 451 21.60 45.07 5.43
C GLY A 451 22.32 44.45 6.64
N ILE A 452 22.84 43.21 6.47
CA ILE A 452 24.28 42.84 6.53
C ILE A 452 24.47 41.34 6.23
N SER A 453 25.49 41.07 5.40
CA SER A 453 25.98 39.79 4.87
C SER A 453 26.79 38.98 5.90
N ILE A 454 26.63 37.65 5.89
CA ILE A 454 27.48 36.70 6.64
C ILE A 454 28.37 35.94 5.64
N VAL A 455 29.64 36.37 5.57
CA VAL A 455 30.78 35.59 5.08
C VAL A 455 31.87 35.78 6.15
N ASP A 456 32.63 34.72 6.41
CA ASP A 456 33.74 34.58 7.38
C ASP A 456 33.38 34.16 8.80
N THR A 457 33.49 32.86 9.10
CA THR A 457 34.31 32.33 10.20
C THR A 457 34.53 30.82 9.99
N ILE A 458 35.50 30.47 9.14
CA ILE A 458 36.20 29.19 9.22
C ILE A 458 37.60 29.52 9.75
N THR A 459 37.99 28.84 10.83
CA THR A 459 39.33 28.68 11.44
C THR A 459 39.35 29.08 12.91
N ASN A 460 39.22 28.08 13.80
CA ASN A 460 40.09 27.85 14.97
C ASN A 460 39.45 26.84 15.92
N GLY A 461 40.08 25.66 16.05
CA GLY A 461 39.63 24.63 16.99
C GLY A 461 40.41 23.32 16.89
N VAL A 462 41.75 23.37 16.94
CA VAL A 462 42.61 22.20 17.17
C VAL A 462 43.53 22.51 18.35
N LYS A 463 43.73 21.50 19.22
CA LYS A 463 44.44 21.47 20.53
C LYS A 463 43.47 21.80 21.67
N THR A 464 43.23 20.95 22.67
CA THR A 464 44.13 20.09 23.44
C THR A 464 43.26 19.19 24.34
N MET A 465 43.65 17.94 24.58
CA MET A 465 43.58 17.26 25.89
C MET A 465 44.02 15.78 25.73
N ALA A 466 45.27 15.55 26.10
CA ALA A 466 45.78 14.27 26.55
C ALA A 466 46.03 14.39 28.05
N ALA A 467 45.89 13.27 28.77
CA ALA A 467 46.16 13.05 30.21
C ALA A 467 45.10 13.57 31.20
N THR A 468 44.21 12.69 31.66
CA THR A 468 44.36 11.93 32.93
C THR A 468 43.40 10.76 32.96
#